data_AF-A0A1R1PH73-F1
#
_entry.id   AF-A0A1R1PH73-F1
#
_cell.length_a   1.000
_cell.length_b   1.000
_cell.length_c   1.000
_cell.angle_alpha   90.00
_cell.angle_beta   90.00
_cell.angle_gamma   90.00
#
_symmetry.space_group_name_H-M   'P 1'
#
loop_
_entity.id
_entity.type
_entity.pdbx_description
1 polymer ?
#
loop_
_entity_poly.entity_id
_entity_poly.type
_entity_poly.pdbx_seq_one_letter_code
_entity_poly.pdbx_strand_id
1 'polypeptide(L)'
;MEDQEQVPNPNEVYQTLMGQISRLSDEVDSLRQTASFQKAFISEPKVPTPEKFSGGRKDNVKNFLSTVRTVFKLQPSRFPTEHIKVLYIGTLLTDGAQT
;
A
#
# COMPACT_ATOMS: atom_id res chain seq x y z
N MET A 1 33.81 -46.18 2.72
CA MET A 1 34.04 -44.73 2.90
C MET A 1 32.68 -44.17 3.20
N GLU A 2 32.35 -44.11 4.49
CA GLU A 2 31.08 -43.56 4.94
C GLU A 2 31.29 -42.05 5.03
N ASP A 3 30.62 -41.30 4.16
CA ASP A 3 30.56 -39.85 4.24
C ASP A 3 29.92 -39.49 5.59
N GLN A 4 30.75 -39.04 6.54
CA GLN A 4 30.27 -38.47 7.79
C GLN A 4 29.51 -37.20 7.46
N GLU A 5 28.18 -37.29 7.46
CA GLU A 5 27.29 -36.15 7.38
C GLU A 5 27.52 -35.28 8.61
N GLN A 6 28.32 -34.22 8.42
CA GLN A 6 28.74 -33.33 9.47
C GLN A 6 27.52 -32.54 9.95
N VAL A 7 26.90 -33.04 11.03
CA VAL A 7 25.74 -32.41 11.66
C VAL A 7 26.15 -31.00 12.08
N PRO A 8 25.47 -29.95 11.57
CA PRO A 8 25.86 -28.57 11.83
C PRO A 8 25.79 -28.29 13.34
N ASN A 9 26.84 -27.68 13.87
CA ASN A 9 26.94 -27.35 15.28
C ASN A 9 25.79 -26.41 15.67
N PRO A 10 24.97 -26.74 16.69
CA PRO A 10 23.86 -25.89 17.11
C PRO A 10 24.27 -24.44 17.37
N ASN A 11 25.45 -24.22 17.95
CA ASN A 11 25.96 -22.87 18.23
C ASN A 11 26.26 -22.07 16.95
N GLU A 12 26.75 -22.72 15.90
CA GLU A 12 26.98 -22.05 14.61
C GLU A 12 25.66 -21.63 13.97
N VAL A 13 24.63 -22.46 14.10
CA VAL A 13 23.27 -22.15 13.63
C VAL A 13 22.70 -20.97 14.41
N TYR A 14 22.80 -20.94 15.73
CA TYR A 14 22.33 -19.82 16.56
C TYR A 14 23.03 -18.50 16.20
N GLN A 15 24.36 -18.53 16.02
CA GLN A 15 25.12 -17.34 15.66
C GLN A 15 24.77 -16.83 14.26
N THR A 16 24.58 -17.75 13.31
CA THR A 16 24.13 -17.40 11.96
C THR A 16 22.75 -16.77 12.01
N LEU A 17 21.82 -17.36 12.77
CA LEU A 17 20.45 -16.86 12.91
C LEU A 17 20.42 -15.46 13.55
N MET A 18 21.17 -15.25 14.64
CA MET A 18 21.26 -13.92 15.27
C MET A 18 21.87 -12.88 14.33
N GLY A 19 22.89 -13.25 13.56
CA GLY A 19 23.47 -12.39 12.52
C GLY A 19 22.47 -12.03 11.43
N GLN A 20 21.64 -12.98 11.00
CA GLN A 20 20.57 -12.74 10.03
C GLN A 20 19.47 -11.84 10.59
N ILE A 21 19.04 -12.06 11.85
CA ILE A 21 18.03 -11.23 12.52
C ILE A 21 18.51 -9.78 12.64
N SER A 22 19.76 -9.56 13.06
CA SER A 22 20.32 -8.20 13.16
C SER A 22 20.29 -7.48 11.81
N ARG A 23 20.77 -8.14 10.75
CA ARG A 23 20.79 -7.57 9.40
C ARG A 23 19.39 -7.23 8.90
N LEU A 24 18.43 -8.15 9.09
CA LEU A 24 17.05 -7.91 8.70
C LEU A 24 16.44 -6.73 9.47
N SER A 25 16.73 -6.63 10.77
CA SER A 25 16.26 -5.51 11.59
C SER A 25 16.81 -4.18 11.07
N ASP A 26 18.11 -4.11 10.79
CA ASP A 26 18.76 -2.90 10.26
C ASP A 26 18.21 -2.49 8.88
N GLU A 27 17.94 -3.48 8.02
CA GLU A 27 17.34 -3.24 6.70
C GLU A 27 15.90 -2.73 6.81
N VAL A 28 15.09 -3.34 7.70
CA VAL A 28 13.71 -2.89 7.96
C VAL A 28 13.70 -1.46 8.49
N ASP A 29 14.60 -1.11 9.41
CA ASP A 29 14.67 0.25 9.94
C ASP A 29 15.13 1.26 8.88
N SER A 30 16.09 0.89 8.03
CA SER A 30 16.53 1.73 6.90
C SER A 30 15.40 1.97 5.88
N LEU A 31 14.63 0.93 5.55
CA LEU A 31 13.47 1.03 4.66
C LEU A 31 12.36 1.89 5.28
N ARG A 32 12.09 1.72 6.58
CA ARG A 32 11.11 2.54 7.29
C ARG A 32 11.51 4.01 7.36
N GLN A 33 12.79 4.31 7.60
CA GLN A 33 13.30 5.68 7.57
C GLN A 33 13.14 6.28 6.17
N THR A 34 13.60 5.58 5.13
CA THR A 34 13.50 6.06 3.74
C THR A 34 12.05 6.34 3.34
N ALA A 35 11.13 5.42 3.66
CA ALA A 35 9.70 5.59 3.41
C ALA A 35 9.11 6.78 4.21
N SER A 36 9.55 6.99 5.45
CA SER A 36 9.12 8.10 6.29
C SER A 36 9.62 9.45 5.78
N PHE A 37 10.87 9.54 5.34
CA PHE A 37 11.44 10.74 4.72
C PHE A 37 10.72 11.08 3.41
N GLN A 38 10.41 10.10 2.56
CA GLN A 38 9.60 10.35 1.36
C GLN A 38 8.18 10.85 1.69
N LYS A 39 7.60 10.39 2.81
CA LYS A 39 6.26 10.80 3.27
C LYS A 39 6.24 12.19 3.91
N ALA A 40 7.33 12.61 4.56
CA ALA A 40 7.42 13.89 5.26
C ALA A 40 7.65 15.09 4.33
N PHE A 41 8.29 14.90 3.16
CA PHE A 41 8.66 15.99 2.25
C PHE A 41 7.64 16.27 1.12
N ILE A 42 6.70 15.36 0.87
CA ILE A 42 5.64 15.57 -0.13
C ILE A 42 4.32 15.78 0.62
N SER A 43 4.03 17.05 0.96
CA SER A 43 2.68 17.42 1.40
C SER A 43 1.70 16.99 0.32
N GLU A 44 0.71 16.18 0.67
CA GLU A 44 -0.27 15.71 -0.29
C GLU A 44 -0.99 16.90 -0.94
N PRO A 45 -1.05 16.97 -2.29
CA PRO A 45 -1.74 18.05 -2.96
C PRO A 45 -3.24 18.03 -2.61
N LYS A 46 -3.82 19.22 -2.47
CA LYS A 46 -5.27 19.36 -2.29
C LYS A 46 -5.94 19.08 -3.63
N VAL A 47 -6.68 17.97 -3.71
CA VAL A 47 -7.43 17.58 -4.89
C VAL A 47 -8.91 17.88 -4.67
N PRO A 48 -9.63 18.45 -5.65
CA PRO A 48 -11.09 18.60 -5.54
C PRO A 48 -11.78 17.24 -5.42
N THR A 49 -12.94 17.22 -4.77
CA THR A 49 -13.73 16.00 -4.65
C THR A 49 -14.32 15.64 -6.02
N PRO A 50 -14.27 14.37 -6.46
CA PRO A 50 -14.88 13.94 -7.70
C PRO A 50 -16.38 14.23 -7.74
N GLU A 51 -16.91 14.43 -8.94
CA GLU A 51 -18.35 14.52 -9.16
C GLU A 51 -19.03 13.17 -8.86
N LYS A 52 -20.29 13.22 -8.43
CA LYS A 52 -21.09 12.01 -8.22
C LYS A 52 -21.44 11.35 -9.56
N PHE A 53 -21.59 10.03 -9.55
CA PHE A 53 -21.91 9.22 -10.72
C PHE A 53 -23.31 8.63 -10.56
N SER A 54 -24.23 8.97 -11.49
CA SER A 54 -25.64 8.56 -11.43
C SER A 54 -25.94 7.27 -12.19
N GLY A 55 -25.01 6.82 -13.04
CA GLY A 55 -25.23 5.68 -13.92
C GLY A 55 -26.07 6.00 -15.16
N GLY A 56 -26.40 7.29 -15.38
CA GLY A 56 -27.16 7.73 -16.54
C GLY A 56 -26.40 7.55 -17.86
N ARG A 57 -27.13 7.57 -18.99
CA ARG A 57 -26.55 7.39 -20.34
C ARG A 57 -25.51 8.45 -20.73
N LYS A 58 -25.50 9.59 -20.05
CA LYS A 58 -24.55 10.69 -20.26
C LYS A 58 -23.29 10.55 -19.40
N ASP A 59 -23.32 9.69 -18.38
CA ASP A 59 -22.23 9.57 -17.44
C ASP A 59 -21.17 8.63 -18.00
N ASN A 60 -19.95 9.14 -18.13
CA ASN A 60 -18.84 8.35 -18.62
C ASN A 60 -18.10 7.67 -17.46
N VAL A 61 -18.37 6.36 -17.27
CA VAL A 61 -17.72 5.52 -16.26
C VAL A 61 -16.18 5.62 -16.31
N LYS A 62 -15.58 5.71 -17.51
CA LYS A 62 -14.12 5.79 -17.64
C LYS A 62 -13.57 7.09 -17.05
N ASN A 63 -14.27 8.20 -17.26
CA ASN A 63 -13.88 9.49 -16.70
C ASN A 63 -14.01 9.49 -15.18
N PHE A 64 -15.12 8.95 -14.66
CA PHE A 64 -15.32 8.78 -13.22
C PHE A 64 -14.18 7.97 -12.57
N LEU A 65 -13.88 6.78 -13.10
CA LEU A 65 -12.81 5.92 -12.59
C LEU A 65 -11.42 6.58 -12.69
N SER A 66 -11.16 7.33 -13.76
CA SER A 66 -9.89 8.07 -13.92
C SER A 66 -9.72 9.16 -12.86
N THR A 67 -10.78 9.93 -12.61
CA THR A 67 -10.80 10.97 -11.57
C THR A 67 -10.60 10.37 -10.18
N VAL A 68 -11.33 9.31 -9.85
CA VAL A 68 -11.20 8.61 -8.57
C VAL A 68 -9.79 8.03 -8.38
N ARG A 69 -9.24 7.38 -9.42
CA ARG A 69 -7.87 6.84 -9.38
C ARG A 69 -6.83 7.93 -9.16
N THR A 70 -7.03 9.11 -9.76
CA THR A 70 -6.16 10.28 -9.56
C THR A 70 -6.19 10.74 -8.10
N VAL A 71 -7.38 10.86 -7.49
CA VAL A 71 -7.52 11.21 -6.07
C VAL A 71 -6.77 10.22 -5.17
N PHE A 72 -6.89 8.92 -5.41
CA PHE A 72 -6.18 7.91 -4.61
C PHE A 72 -4.66 7.98 -4.72
N LYS A 73 -4.14 8.32 -5.90
CA LYS A 73 -2.69 8.49 -6.12
C LYS A 73 -2.15 9.76 -5.48
N LEU A 74 -2.94 10.82 -5.50
CA LEU A 74 -2.54 12.14 -5.00
C LEU A 74 -2.72 12.28 -3.48
N GLN A 75 -3.63 11.52 -2.87
CA GLN A 75 -3.92 11.58 -1.43
C GLN A 75 -3.90 10.18 -0.77
N PRO A 76 -2.79 9.43 -0.84
CA PRO A 76 -2.73 8.06 -0.33
C PRO A 76 -2.98 7.95 1.18
N SER A 77 -2.64 8.96 1.99
CA SER A 77 -2.89 8.96 3.44
C SER A 77 -4.37 8.92 3.79
N ARG A 78 -5.24 9.51 2.94
CA ARG A 78 -6.69 9.50 3.10
C ARG A 78 -7.31 8.12 2.81
N PHE A 79 -6.59 7.25 2.09
CA PHE A 79 -7.06 5.94 1.66
C PHE A 79 -6.05 4.83 1.97
N PRO A 80 -5.81 4.54 3.26
CA PRO A 80 -4.74 3.62 3.68
C PRO A 80 -5.04 2.14 3.36
N THR A 81 -6.30 1.79 3.08
CA THR A 81 -6.71 0.43 2.72
C THR A 81 -7.63 0.44 1.50
N GLU A 82 -7.65 -0.68 0.75
CA GLU A 82 -8.56 -0.86 -0.38
C GLU A 82 -10.04 -0.79 0.05
N HIS A 83 -10.36 -1.25 1.28
CA HIS A 83 -11.71 -1.15 1.82
C HIS A 83 -12.20 0.31 1.91
N ILE A 84 -11.35 1.23 2.38
CA ILE A 84 -11.70 2.65 2.46
C ILE A 84 -11.88 3.26 1.06
N LYS A 85 -11.10 2.82 0.07
CA LYS A 85 -11.28 3.24 -1.34
C LYS A 85 -12.64 2.79 -1.88
N VAL A 86 -13.06 1.56 -1.60
CA VAL A 86 -14.36 1.01 -2.02
C VAL A 86 -15.50 1.79 -1.36
N LEU A 87 -15.43 2.02 -0.04
CA LEU A 87 -16.43 2.81 0.67
C LEU A 87 -16.53 4.23 0.11
N TYR A 88 -15.40 4.86 -0.18
CA TYR A 88 -15.36 6.18 -0.79
C TYR A 88 -16.00 6.22 -2.18
N ILE A 89 -15.73 5.22 -3.03
CA ILE A 89 -16.41 5.11 -4.32
C ILE A 89 -17.92 5.01 -4.10
N GLY A 90 -18.37 4.21 -3.14
CA GLY A 90 -19.78 4.06 -2.79
C GLY A 90 -20.47 5.38 -2.44
N THR A 91 -19.78 6.32 -1.76
CA THR A 91 -20.35 7.65 -1.46
C THR A 91 -20.47 8.57 -2.68
N LEU A 92 -19.76 8.25 -3.76
CA LEU A 92 -19.80 8.98 -5.03
C LEU A 92 -20.83 8.40 -5.99
N LEU A 93 -21.36 7.20 -5.75
CA LEU A 93 -22.45 6.63 -6.56
C LEU A 93 -23.79 7.25 -6.13
N THR A 94 -24.70 7.44 -7.08
CA THR A 94 -26.05 8.00 -6.89
C THR A 94 -27.05 7.33 -7.81
N ASP A 95 -28.35 7.49 -7.52
CA ASP A 95 -29.46 7.01 -8.36
C ASP A 95 -29.27 5.55 -8.80
N GLY A 96 -29.41 5.27 -10.10
CA GLY A 96 -29.30 3.93 -10.68
C GLY A 96 -27.89 3.33 -10.67
N ALA A 97 -26.90 4.01 -10.09
CA ALA A 97 -25.58 3.44 -9.84
C ALA A 97 -25.43 2.79 -8.46
N GLN A 98 -26.42 2.95 -7.55
CA GLN A 98 -26.39 2.33 -6.21
C GLN A 98 -27.13 0.98 -6.13
N THR A 99 -27.96 0.63 -7.13
CA THR A 99 -28.91 -0.51 -7.12
C THR A 99 -29.07 -1.11 -8.49
#